data_AF-A0A0B5F8K9-F1
#
_entry.id   AF-A0A0B5F8K9-F1
#
_cell.length_a   1.000
_cell.length_b   1.000
_cell.length_c   1.000
_cell.angle_alpha   90.00
_cell.angle_beta   90.00
_cell.angle_gamma   90.00
#
_symmetry.space_group_name_H-M   'P 1'
#
loop_
_entity.id
_entity.type
_entity.pdbx_description
1 polymer ?
#
loop_
_entity_poly.entity_id
_entity_poly.type
_entity_poly.pdbx_seq_one_letter_code
_entity_poly.pdbx_strand_id
1 'polypeptide(L)'
;MLGAGITGAVASLGAYLTYRQTKIQIRSNAKLALREPRRKIYSDFLTACREASDAVWDLVEEETHEAPPELVQQVLEQQFPKLQHLLADVDLEGPEVVSDAAHVVMDAFSSLHTSALVAIEVGEPGDDGRPIGLGGEITSDVQKGLTKFVSAGRKALQTNADQAR
;
A
#
# COMPACT_ATOMS: atom_id res chain seq x y z
N MET A 1 20.98 -23.57 -60.84
CA MET A 1 19.95 -22.87 -60.03
C MET A 1 20.39 -22.88 -58.57
N LEU A 2 21.12 -21.86 -58.12
CA LEU A 2 21.55 -21.68 -56.72
C LEU A 2 21.23 -20.23 -56.37
N GLY A 3 20.01 -19.97 -55.90
CA GLY A 3 19.57 -18.61 -55.59
C GLY A 3 18.38 -18.50 -54.63
N ALA A 4 17.78 -19.62 -54.21
CA ALA A 4 16.54 -19.60 -53.43
C ALA A 4 16.72 -19.81 -51.92
N GLY A 5 17.93 -20.11 -51.44
CA GLY A 5 18.14 -20.53 -50.04
C GLY A 5 18.33 -19.39 -49.02
N ILE A 6 18.80 -18.22 -49.46
CA ILE A 6 19.23 -17.15 -48.54
C ILE A 6 18.08 -16.19 -48.22
N THR A 7 17.18 -15.95 -49.16
CA THR A 7 16.05 -15.01 -49.02
C THR A 7 15.04 -15.44 -47.96
N GLY A 8 14.81 -16.75 -47.77
CA GLY A 8 13.89 -17.27 -46.76
C GLY A 8 14.42 -17.18 -45.32
N ALA A 9 15.73 -17.32 -45.12
CA ALA A 9 16.36 -17.29 -43.79
C ALA A 9 16.47 -15.87 -43.23
N VAL A 10 16.66 -14.86 -44.09
CA VAL A 10 16.68 -13.44 -43.66
C VAL A 10 15.27 -12.96 -43.33
N ALA A 11 14.25 -13.41 -44.06
CA ALA A 11 12.86 -13.08 -43.78
C ALA A 11 12.36 -13.68 -42.45
N SER A 12 12.78 -14.90 -42.10
CA SER A 12 12.40 -15.55 -40.83
C SER A 12 13.11 -14.94 -39.62
N LEU A 13 14.37 -14.53 -39.75
CA LEU A 13 15.10 -13.79 -38.72
C LEU A 13 14.52 -12.38 -38.52
N GLY A 14 14.18 -11.68 -39.61
CA GLY A 14 13.47 -10.42 -39.57
C GLY A 14 12.13 -10.55 -38.85
N ALA A 15 11.30 -11.53 -39.24
CA ALA A 15 10.02 -11.78 -38.60
C ALA A 15 10.13 -12.13 -37.10
N TYR A 16 11.15 -12.90 -36.69
CA TYR A 16 11.39 -13.24 -35.28
C TYR A 16 11.85 -12.03 -34.45
N LEU A 17 12.74 -11.21 -34.99
CA LEU A 17 13.21 -9.98 -34.35
C LEU A 17 12.08 -8.96 -34.22
N THR A 18 11.30 -8.77 -35.28
CA THR A 18 10.10 -7.92 -35.27
C THR A 18 9.11 -8.45 -34.26
N TYR A 19 8.80 -9.76 -34.25
CA TYR A 19 7.89 -10.37 -33.26
C TYR A 19 8.35 -10.14 -31.82
N ARG A 20 9.65 -10.28 -31.52
CA ARG A 20 10.20 -9.96 -30.20
C ARG A 20 10.04 -8.48 -29.86
N GLN A 21 10.37 -7.58 -30.79
CA GLN A 21 10.19 -6.14 -30.60
C GLN A 21 8.72 -5.77 -30.36
N THR A 22 7.80 -6.26 -31.19
CA THR A 22 6.37 -5.99 -31.02
C THR A 22 5.85 -6.51 -29.69
N LYS A 23 6.30 -7.70 -29.24
CA LYS A 23 5.92 -8.27 -27.94
C LYS A 23 6.45 -7.44 -26.77
N ILE A 24 7.67 -6.91 -26.88
CA ILE A 24 8.24 -5.99 -25.89
C ILE A 24 7.45 -4.67 -25.86
N GLN A 25 7.10 -4.14 -27.04
CA GLN A 25 6.44 -2.85 -27.19
C GLN A 25 4.96 -2.89 -26.77
N ILE A 26 4.25 -3.98 -27.06
CA ILE A 26 2.90 -4.22 -26.54
C ILE A 26 2.92 -4.34 -25.02
N ARG A 27 3.89 -5.07 -24.45
CA ARG A 27 4.04 -5.18 -22.98
C ARG A 27 4.41 -3.85 -22.34
N SER A 28 5.26 -3.04 -22.95
CA SER A 28 5.59 -1.71 -22.43
C SER A 28 4.41 -0.76 -22.50
N ASN A 29 3.67 -0.76 -23.61
CA ASN A 29 2.50 0.11 -23.77
C ASN A 29 1.35 -0.30 -22.83
N ALA A 30 1.11 -1.60 -22.64
CA ALA A 30 0.15 -2.09 -21.66
C ALA A 30 0.55 -1.71 -20.22
N LYS A 31 1.84 -1.79 -19.88
CA LYS A 31 2.35 -1.35 -18.57
C LYS A 31 2.23 0.17 -18.36
N LEU A 32 2.43 0.96 -19.42
CA LEU A 32 2.28 2.42 -19.37
C LEU A 32 0.82 2.84 -19.21
N ALA A 33 -0.11 2.16 -19.89
CA ALA A 33 -1.55 2.44 -19.78
C ALA A 33 -2.10 2.22 -18.36
N LEU A 34 -1.53 1.26 -17.62
CA LEU A 34 -1.93 0.96 -16.23
C LEU A 34 -1.22 1.81 -15.17
N ARG A 35 -0.20 2.60 -15.55
CA ARG A 35 0.64 3.34 -14.59
C ARG A 35 -0.11 4.47 -13.89
N GLU A 36 -0.84 5.27 -14.66
CA GLU A 36 -1.60 6.43 -14.15
C GLU A 36 -2.76 6.00 -13.23
N PRO A 37 -3.62 5.02 -13.61
CA PRO A 37 -4.64 4.48 -12.71
C PRO A 37 -4.06 3.92 -11.40
N ARG A 38 -3.00 3.11 -11.48
CA ARG A 38 -2.34 2.55 -10.29
C ARG A 38 -1.74 3.61 -9.39
N ARG A 39 -1.11 4.63 -9.97
CA ARG A 39 -0.56 5.75 -9.18
C ARG A 39 -1.65 6.45 -8.38
N LYS A 40 -2.81 6.68 -8.99
CA LYS A 40 -3.96 7.27 -8.30
C LYS A 40 -4.42 6.39 -7.13
N ILE A 41 -4.67 5.11 -7.38
CA ILE A 41 -5.14 4.17 -6.36
C ILE A 41 -4.17 4.08 -5.18
N TYR A 42 -2.87 3.98 -5.45
CA TYR A 42 -1.86 3.92 -4.39
C TYR A 42 -1.78 5.24 -3.61
N SER A 43 -1.95 6.38 -4.29
CA SER A 43 -1.98 7.69 -3.64
C SER A 43 -3.22 7.86 -2.76
N ASP A 44 -4.38 7.40 -3.22
CA ASP A 44 -5.64 7.50 -2.49
C ASP A 44 -5.59 6.65 -1.22
N PHE A 45 -5.12 5.40 -1.32
CA PHE A 45 -4.90 4.52 -0.16
C PHE A 45 -3.90 5.12 0.83
N LEU A 46 -2.72 5.57 0.35
CA LEU A 46 -1.71 6.21 1.20
C LEU A 46 -2.24 7.46 1.92
N THR A 47 -3.05 8.26 1.24
CA THR A 47 -3.64 9.48 1.81
C THR A 47 -4.62 9.12 2.92
N ALA A 48 -5.52 8.17 2.67
CA ALA A 48 -6.48 7.74 3.68
C ALA A 48 -5.79 7.12 4.91
N CYS A 49 -4.73 6.33 4.72
CA CYS A 49 -3.99 5.78 5.87
C CYS A 49 -3.26 6.87 6.67
N ARG A 50 -2.78 7.94 6.03
CA ARG A 50 -2.19 9.08 6.75
C ARG A 50 -3.23 9.84 7.52
N GLU A 51 -4.36 10.17 6.90
CA GLU A 51 -5.50 10.81 7.58
C GLU A 51 -5.94 10.01 8.81
N ALA A 52 -6.02 8.68 8.70
CA ALA A 52 -6.37 7.83 9.83
C ALA A 52 -5.27 7.80 10.91
N SER A 53 -4.00 7.78 10.53
CA SER A 53 -2.87 7.82 11.48
C SER A 53 -2.80 9.14 12.22
N ASP A 54 -2.98 10.25 11.49
CA ASP A 54 -2.97 11.61 12.03
C ASP A 54 -4.16 11.81 12.97
N ALA A 55 -5.35 11.33 12.60
CA ALA A 55 -6.53 11.40 13.45
C ALA A 55 -6.37 10.61 14.77
N VAL A 56 -5.64 9.50 14.77
CA VAL A 56 -5.28 8.78 16.00
C VAL A 56 -4.23 9.56 16.80
N TRP A 57 -3.24 10.13 16.13
CA TRP A 57 -2.17 10.89 16.77
C TRP A 57 -2.69 12.15 17.46
N ASP A 58 -3.69 12.81 16.88
CA ASP A 58 -4.35 13.99 17.44
C ASP A 58 -5.12 13.68 18.74
N LEU A 59 -5.30 12.41 19.10
CA LEU A 59 -5.89 11.99 20.37
C LEU A 59 -4.88 11.87 21.51
N VAL A 60 -3.58 11.93 21.22
CA VAL A 60 -2.53 11.81 22.23
C VAL A 60 -2.51 13.06 23.10
N GLU A 61 -2.77 12.88 24.40
CA GLU A 61 -2.71 13.97 25.37
C GLU A 61 -1.26 14.40 25.64
N GLU A 62 -1.00 15.71 25.68
CA GLU A 62 0.36 16.25 25.86
C GLU A 62 0.97 15.90 27.23
N GLU A 63 0.14 15.83 28.27
CA GLU A 63 0.61 15.64 29.66
C GLU A 63 0.94 14.18 29.97
N THR A 64 0.14 13.25 29.44
CA THR A 64 0.26 11.81 29.73
C THR A 64 0.98 11.06 28.61
N HIS A 65 1.06 11.62 27.40
CA HIS A 65 1.52 10.94 26.19
C HIS A 65 0.72 9.67 25.88
N GLU A 66 -0.55 9.65 26.28
CA GLU A 66 -1.48 8.55 26.07
C GLU A 66 -2.69 9.01 25.26
N ALA A 67 -3.27 8.10 24.48
CA ALA A 67 -4.53 8.34 23.78
C ALA A 67 -5.67 7.57 24.50
N PRO A 68 -6.83 8.21 24.72
CA PRO A 68 -8.00 7.52 25.29
C PRO A 68 -8.46 6.35 24.41
N PRO A 69 -8.50 5.11 24.91
CA PRO A 69 -8.83 3.92 24.12
C PRO A 69 -10.18 4.03 23.40
N GLU A 70 -11.20 4.60 24.05
CA GLU A 70 -12.54 4.78 23.47
C GLU A 70 -12.52 5.69 22.24
N LEU A 71 -11.73 6.77 22.30
CA LEU A 71 -11.60 7.70 21.19
C LEU A 71 -10.79 7.08 20.05
N VAL A 72 -9.74 6.32 20.36
CA VAL A 72 -8.97 5.59 19.34
C VAL A 72 -9.85 4.58 18.63
N GLN A 73 -10.64 3.79 19.36
CA GLN A 73 -11.60 2.85 18.77
C GLN A 73 -12.58 3.60 17.86
N GLN A 74 -13.21 4.66 18.37
CA GLN A 74 -14.22 5.41 17.61
C GLN A 74 -13.65 6.01 16.32
N VAL A 75 -12.44 6.57 16.35
CA VAL A 75 -11.78 7.12 15.16
C VAL A 75 -11.49 6.01 14.15
N LEU A 76 -10.96 4.86 14.59
CA LEU A 76 -10.65 3.75 13.69
C LEU A 76 -11.91 3.13 13.07
N GLU A 77 -12.99 2.98 13.84
CA GLU A 77 -14.29 2.52 13.32
C GLU A 77 -14.84 3.43 12.21
N GLN A 78 -14.65 4.74 12.33
CA GLN A 78 -15.06 5.70 11.30
C GLN A 78 -14.19 5.60 10.04
N GLN A 79 -12.90 5.29 10.16
CA GLN A 79 -11.97 5.22 9.04
C GLN A 79 -12.00 3.86 8.33
N PHE A 80 -12.30 2.76 9.03
CA PHE A 80 -12.22 1.41 8.47
C PHE A 80 -13.01 1.20 7.18
N PRO A 81 -14.28 1.64 7.04
CA PRO A 81 -15.02 1.44 5.79
C PRO A 81 -14.32 2.06 4.57
N LYS A 82 -13.75 3.27 4.73
CA LYS A 82 -12.99 3.95 3.68
C LYS A 82 -11.70 3.20 3.35
N LEU A 83 -10.97 2.78 4.37
CA LEU A 83 -9.70 2.06 4.20
C LEU A 83 -9.90 0.68 3.54
N GLN A 84 -10.93 -0.06 3.93
CA GLN A 84 -11.28 -1.36 3.32
C GLN A 84 -11.67 -1.22 1.85
N HIS A 85 -12.43 -0.17 1.51
CA HIS A 85 -12.78 0.10 0.12
C HIS A 85 -11.52 0.37 -0.73
N LEU A 86 -10.61 1.22 -0.24
CA LEU A 86 -9.37 1.54 -0.94
C LEU A 86 -8.40 0.35 -1.01
N LEU A 87 -8.40 -0.53 0.01
CA LEU A 87 -7.66 -1.79 -0.03
C LEU A 87 -8.18 -2.67 -1.17
N ALA A 88 -9.50 -2.79 -1.34
CA ALA A 88 -10.09 -3.57 -2.43
C ALA A 88 -9.69 -3.02 -3.82
N ASP A 89 -9.61 -1.70 -3.97
CA ASP A 89 -9.10 -1.08 -5.21
C ASP A 89 -7.61 -1.41 -5.44
N VAL A 90 -6.79 -1.42 -4.38
CA VAL A 90 -5.38 -1.83 -4.46
C VAL A 90 -5.26 -3.30 -4.85
N ASP A 91 -6.11 -4.18 -4.29
CA ASP A 91 -6.11 -5.61 -4.59
C ASP A 91 -6.54 -5.90 -6.03
N LEU A 92 -7.45 -5.10 -6.58
CA LEU A 92 -7.95 -5.28 -7.95
C LEU A 92 -6.94 -4.81 -9.01
N GLU A 93 -6.25 -3.69 -8.76
CA GLU A 93 -5.41 -3.04 -9.77
C GLU A 93 -3.90 -3.24 -9.55
N GLY A 94 -3.49 -3.53 -8.32
CA GLY A 94 -2.10 -3.66 -7.92
C GLY A 94 -1.50 -5.04 -8.17
N PRO A 95 -0.17 -5.13 -8.32
CA PRO A 95 0.50 -6.42 -8.22
C PRO A 95 0.46 -6.93 -6.77
N GLU A 96 0.54 -8.24 -6.61
CA GLU A 96 0.50 -8.95 -5.31
C GLU A 96 1.40 -8.31 -4.25
N VAL A 97 2.65 -7.95 -4.60
CA VAL A 97 3.60 -7.31 -3.66
C VAL A 97 3.10 -5.97 -3.09
N VAL A 98 2.28 -5.22 -3.84
CA VAL A 98 1.68 -3.95 -3.35
C VAL A 98 0.44 -4.23 -2.51
N SER A 99 -0.38 -5.22 -2.91
CA SER A 99 -1.52 -5.71 -2.14
C SER A 99 -1.05 -6.22 -0.77
N ASP A 100 -0.06 -7.13 -0.72
CA ASP A 100 0.52 -7.66 0.52
C ASP A 100 0.98 -6.53 1.46
N ALA A 101 1.62 -5.50 0.89
CA ALA A 101 2.08 -4.36 1.67
C ALA A 101 0.92 -3.48 2.18
N ALA A 102 -0.19 -3.40 1.46
CA ALA A 102 -1.41 -2.71 1.90
C ALA A 102 -2.13 -3.50 3.00
N HIS A 103 -2.18 -4.83 2.90
CA HIS A 103 -2.69 -5.71 3.95
C HIS A 103 -1.91 -5.55 5.25
N VAL A 104 -0.57 -5.45 5.20
CA VAL A 104 0.25 -5.16 6.39
C VAL A 104 -0.13 -3.83 7.07
N VAL A 105 -0.53 -2.81 6.31
CA VAL A 105 -1.02 -1.54 6.88
C VAL A 105 -2.37 -1.75 7.57
N MET A 106 -3.29 -2.47 6.91
CA MET A 106 -4.60 -2.77 7.46
C MET A 106 -4.52 -3.60 8.72
N ASP A 107 -3.66 -4.63 8.76
CA ASP A 107 -3.40 -5.45 9.93
C ASP A 107 -2.89 -4.60 11.11
N ALA A 108 -2.02 -3.61 10.84
CA ALA A 108 -1.55 -2.70 11.87
C ALA A 108 -2.67 -1.83 12.45
N PHE A 109 -3.58 -1.31 11.61
CA PHE A 109 -4.77 -0.60 12.09
C PHE A 109 -5.72 -1.51 12.86
N SER A 110 -5.95 -2.74 12.39
CA SER A 110 -6.78 -3.73 13.08
C SER A 110 -6.19 -4.11 14.44
N SER A 111 -4.87 -4.31 14.52
CA SER A 111 -4.18 -4.57 15.78
C SER A 111 -4.34 -3.41 16.75
N LEU A 112 -4.22 -2.17 16.27
CA LEU A 112 -4.42 -1.00 17.11
C LEU A 112 -5.86 -0.90 17.63
N HIS A 113 -6.85 -1.13 16.77
CA HIS A 113 -8.26 -1.18 17.17
C HIS A 113 -8.51 -2.28 18.22
N THR A 114 -7.93 -3.46 18.04
CA THR A 114 -8.03 -4.54 19.02
C THR A 114 -7.39 -4.15 20.35
N SER A 115 -6.21 -3.52 20.34
CA SER A 115 -5.57 -3.03 21.57
C SER A 115 -6.44 -2.01 22.30
N ALA A 116 -7.08 -1.09 21.56
CA ALA A 116 -8.03 -0.13 22.12
C ALA A 116 -9.22 -0.84 22.77
N LEU A 117 -9.83 -1.81 22.08
CA LEU A 117 -10.95 -2.58 22.60
C LEU A 117 -10.59 -3.37 23.87
N VAL A 118 -9.42 -4.01 23.89
CA VAL A 118 -8.93 -4.73 25.07
C VAL A 118 -8.69 -3.79 26.23
N ALA A 119 -8.13 -2.59 25.99
CA ALA A 119 -7.91 -1.60 27.05
C ALA A 119 -9.24 -1.12 27.67
N ILE A 120 -10.29 -0.96 26.86
CA ILE A 120 -11.65 -0.60 27.33
C ILE A 120 -12.25 -1.73 28.18
N GLU A 121 -12.12 -2.98 27.74
CA GLU A 121 -12.72 -4.14 28.43
C GLU A 121 -11.99 -4.51 29.73
N VAL A 122 -10.66 -4.39 29.77
CA VAL A 122 -9.83 -4.80 30.91
C VAL A 122 -9.68 -3.68 31.93
N GLY A 123 -9.58 -2.43 31.48
CA GLY A 123 -9.69 -1.21 32.29
C GLY A 123 -8.96 -1.24 33.64
N GLU A 124 -7.64 -1.49 33.65
CA GLU A 124 -6.87 -1.29 34.88
C GLU A 124 -6.79 0.22 35.17
N PRO A 125 -7.29 0.67 36.35
CA PRO A 125 -7.12 2.06 36.75
C PRO A 125 -5.64 2.31 37.04
N GLY A 126 -5.10 3.38 36.44
CA GLY A 126 -3.78 3.91 36.74
C GLY A 126 -3.71 4.51 38.15
N ASP A 127 -2.51 4.96 38.53
CA ASP A 127 -2.22 5.50 39.87
C ASP A 127 -3.07 6.74 40.23
N ASP A 128 -3.62 7.44 39.23
CA ASP A 128 -4.50 8.60 39.38
C ASP A 128 -6.00 8.24 39.39
N GLY A 129 -6.32 6.95 39.27
CA GLY A 129 -7.69 6.42 39.22
C GLY A 129 -8.37 6.53 37.86
N ARG A 130 -7.69 7.01 36.81
CA ARG A 130 -8.18 7.00 35.43
C ARG A 130 -7.79 5.68 34.74
N PRO A 131 -8.54 5.21 33.72
CA PRO A 131 -8.08 4.08 32.90
C PRO A 131 -6.74 4.42 32.26
N ILE A 132 -5.78 3.49 32.30
CA ILE A 132 -4.50 3.65 31.59
C ILE A 132 -4.80 3.75 30.08
N GLY A 133 -4.36 4.82 29.45
CA GLY A 133 -4.56 5.05 28.03
C GLY A 133 -3.59 4.25 27.17
N LEU A 134 -3.76 4.33 25.85
CA LEU A 134 -2.79 3.74 24.93
C LEU A 134 -1.57 4.65 24.86
N GLY A 135 -0.48 4.26 25.52
CA GLY A 135 0.79 4.98 25.51
C GLY A 135 1.80 4.48 24.47
N GLY A 136 2.88 5.25 24.29
CA GLY A 136 4.02 4.90 23.43
C GLY A 136 3.87 5.35 21.97
N GLU A 137 4.63 4.76 21.05
CA GLU A 137 4.47 5.03 19.62
C GLU A 137 3.28 4.23 19.06
N ILE A 138 2.07 4.68 19.40
CA ILE A 138 0.78 4.00 19.13
C ILE A 138 0.61 3.67 17.64
N THR A 139 1.13 4.52 16.75
CA THR A 139 1.05 4.36 15.29
C THR A 139 2.33 3.80 14.66
N SER A 140 3.33 3.34 15.44
CA SER A 140 4.63 2.89 14.92
C SER A 140 4.51 1.76 13.91
N ASP A 141 3.67 0.76 14.18
CA ASP A 141 3.48 -0.38 13.28
C ASP A 141 2.73 0.02 12.01
N VAL A 142 1.81 0.99 12.11
CA VAL A 142 1.17 1.62 10.94
C VAL A 142 2.22 2.35 10.09
N GLN A 143 3.12 3.13 10.70
CA GLN A 143 4.19 3.83 9.99
C GLN A 143 5.17 2.86 9.29
N LYS A 144 5.52 1.75 9.95
CA LYS A 144 6.33 0.67 9.34
C LYS A 144 5.60 0.05 8.15
N GLY A 145 4.30 -0.22 8.28
CA GLY A 145 3.45 -0.69 7.19
C GLY A 145 3.45 0.27 6.01
N LEU A 146 3.21 1.56 6.26
CA LEU A 146 3.17 2.59 5.22
C LEU A 146 4.51 2.72 4.49
N THR A 147 5.62 2.59 5.21
CA THR A 147 6.96 2.58 4.61
C THR A 147 7.12 1.40 3.63
N LYS A 148 6.66 0.20 4.03
CA LYS A 148 6.65 -0.98 3.14
C LYS A 148 5.76 -0.75 1.91
N PHE A 149 4.55 -0.23 2.11
CA PHE A 149 3.62 0.07 1.03
C PHE A 149 4.20 1.08 0.03
N VAL A 150 4.76 2.20 0.51
CA VAL A 150 5.41 3.20 -0.35
C VAL A 150 6.59 2.58 -1.12
N SER A 151 7.40 1.75 -0.48
CA SER A 151 8.49 1.06 -1.17
C SER A 151 7.97 0.10 -2.25
N ALA A 152 6.92 -0.67 -1.96
CA ALA A 152 6.32 -1.61 -2.90
C ALA A 152 5.70 -0.88 -4.09
N GLY A 153 4.89 0.16 -3.82
CA GLY A 153 4.24 0.98 -4.84
C GLY A 153 5.25 1.68 -5.75
N ARG A 154 6.34 2.24 -5.20
CA ARG A 154 7.41 2.83 -6.00
C ARG A 154 8.06 1.80 -6.94
N LYS A 155 8.40 0.62 -6.43
CA LYS A 155 8.98 -0.47 -7.25
C LYS A 155 8.01 -0.95 -8.33
N ALA A 156 6.73 -1.06 -8.01
CA ALA A 156 5.69 -1.48 -8.95
C ALA A 156 5.44 -0.46 -10.08
N LEU A 157 5.63 0.83 -9.80
CA LEU A 157 5.48 1.91 -10.77
C LEU A 157 6.76 2.21 -11.58
N GLN A 158 7.90 1.58 -11.25
CA GLN A 158 9.13 1.70 -12.04
C GLN A 158 8.99 0.93 -13.36
N THR A 159 9.43 1.56 -14.45
CA THR A 159 9.50 0.93 -15.77
C THR A 159 10.95 0.77 -16.22
N ASN A 160 11.21 -0.09 -17.22
CA ASN A 160 12.56 -0.26 -17.78
C ASN A 160 13.16 1.06 -18.31
N ALA A 161 12.33 2.06 -18.65
CA ALA A 161 12.79 3.39 -19.05
C ALA A 161 13.35 4.21 -17.86
N ASP A 162 12.93 3.91 -16.64
CA ASP A 162 13.43 4.54 -15.41
C ASP A 162 14.73 3.89 -14.90
N GLN A 163 15.07 2.69 -15.38
CA GLN A 163 16.29 1.95 -15.01
C GLN A 163 17.47 2.18 -15.98
N ALA A 164 17.25 2.92 -17.07
CA ALA A 164 18.25 3.19 -18.11
C ALA A 164 18.91 4.58 -18.00
N ARG A 165 18.71 5.27 -16.87
CA ARG A 165 19.39 6.52 -16.48
C ARG A 165 20.24 6.26 -15.25
#